data_AF-A0A3Q1JA18-F1
#
_entry.id   AF-A0A3Q1JA18-F1
#
_cell.length_a   1.000
_cell.length_b   1.000
_cell.length_c   1.000
_cell.angle_alpha   90.00
_cell.angle_beta   90.00
_cell.angle_gamma   90.00
#
_symmetry.space_group_name_H-M   'P 1'
#
loop_
_entity.id
_entity.type
_entity.pdbx_description
1 polymer ?
#
loop_
_entity_poly.entity_id
_entity_poly.type
_entity_poly.pdbx_seq_one_letter_code
_entity_poly.pdbx_strand_id
1 'polypeptide(L)' 'MPAGVSWSRYLRMLGASMFAMFAGAQVVHQYYLPDLSIPEIPPKPGELHTELQGYKLRKEASAALQQLKAEEKMD' A
#
# COMPACT_ATOMS: atom_id res chain seq x y z
N MET A 1 -19.62 27.81 -17.28
CA MET A 1 -19.22 27.15 -16.01
C MET A 1 -19.81 25.75 -16.00
N PRO A 2 -19.05 24.66 -15.79
CA PRO A 2 -19.60 23.30 -15.76
C PRO A 2 -20.61 23.21 -14.61
N ALA A 3 -21.84 22.75 -14.90
CA ALA A 3 -22.92 22.52 -13.92
C ALA A 3 -23.21 23.69 -12.95
N GLY A 4 -22.95 24.94 -13.35
CA GLY A 4 -23.22 26.12 -12.51
C GLY A 4 -22.20 26.37 -11.38
N VAL A 5 -21.08 25.64 -11.33
CA VAL A 5 -19.99 25.88 -10.35
C VAL A 5 -18.81 26.62 -10.96
N SER A 6 -18.10 27.39 -10.12
CA SER A 6 -16.88 28.09 -10.57
C SER A 6 -15.80 27.12 -11.02
N TRP A 7 -14.98 27.55 -11.97
CA TRP A 7 -13.87 26.74 -12.52
C TRP A 7 -12.90 26.27 -11.44
N SER A 8 -12.59 27.15 -10.48
CA SER A 8 -11.76 26.80 -9.32
C SER A 8 -12.38 25.68 -8.47
N ARG A 9 -13.71 25.72 -8.23
CA ARG A 9 -14.42 24.68 -7.48
C ARG A 9 -14.40 23.34 -8.23
N TYR A 10 -14.62 23.38 -9.54
CA TYR A 10 -14.54 22.19 -10.39
C TYR A 10 -13.15 21.55 -10.34
N LEU A 11 -12.08 22.33 -10.54
CA LEU A 11 -10.71 21.84 -10.51
C LEU A 11 -10.31 21.28 -9.14
N ARG A 12 -10.76 21.90 -8.05
CA ARG A 12 -10.54 21.37 -6.69
C ARG A 12 -11.17 19.99 -6.50
N MET A 13 -12.42 19.83 -6.95
CA MET A 13 -13.12 18.55 -6.85
C MET A 13 -12.47 17.48 -7.72
N LEU A 14 -12.10 17.83 -8.96
CA LEU A 14 -11.40 16.93 -9.88
C LEU A 14 -10.06 16.48 -9.28
N GLY A 15 -9.25 17.43 -8.81
CA GLY A 15 -7.98 17.16 -8.16
C GLY A 15 -8.15 16.27 -6.93
N ALA A 16 -9.07 16.60 -6.03
CA ALA A 16 -9.36 15.79 -4.84
C ALA A 16 -9.76 14.35 -5.20
N SER A 17 -10.56 14.17 -6.25
CA SER A 17 -11.00 12.85 -6.72
C SER A 17 -9.82 12.03 -7.25
N MET A 18 -8.95 12.64 -8.05
CA MET A 18 -7.74 11.99 -8.55
C MET A 18 -6.77 11.65 -7.41
N PHE A 19 -6.57 12.57 -6.45
CA PHE A 19 -5.74 12.32 -5.27
C PHE A 19 -6.29 11.18 -4.42
N ALA A 20 -7.60 11.12 -4.20
CA ALA A 20 -8.22 10.01 -3.47
C ALA A 20 -8.00 8.67 -4.18
N MET A 21 -8.11 8.64 -5.52
CA MET A 21 -7.83 7.45 -6.33
C MET A 21 -6.37 6.98 -6.16
N PHE A 22 -5.39 7.89 -6.28
CA PHE A 22 -3.98 7.55 -6.09
C PHE A 22 -3.65 7.11 -4.67
N ALA A 23 -4.19 7.81 -3.67
CA ALA A 23 -4.00 7.44 -2.27
C ALA A 23 -4.57 6.05 -1.99
N GLY A 24 -5.77 5.73 -2.50
CA GLY A 24 -6.37 4.41 -2.38
C GLY A 24 -5.53 3.31 -3.03
N ALA A 25 -5.07 3.53 -4.26
CA ALA A 25 -4.19 2.58 -4.95
C ALA A 25 -2.90 2.32 -4.16
N GLN A 26 -2.25 3.38 -3.68
CA GLN A 26 -1.01 3.25 -2.90
C GLN A 26 -1.23 2.51 -1.58
N VAL A 27 -2.34 2.76 -0.88
CA VAL A 27 -2.67 2.05 0.37
C VAL A 27 -2.80 0.55 0.13
N VAL A 28 -3.45 0.12 -0.95
CA VAL A 28 -3.58 -1.31 -1.29
C VAL A 28 -2.21 -1.93 -1.59
N HIS A 29 -1.37 -1.24 -2.38
CA HIS A 29 -0.02 -1.71 -2.66
C HIS A 29 0.85 -1.81 -1.39
N GLN A 30 0.78 -0.85 -0.48
CA GLN A 30 1.50 -0.90 0.79
C GLN A 30 0.94 -1.94 1.75
N TYR A 31 -0.37 -2.16 1.74
CA TYR A 31 -1.02 -3.07 2.66
C TYR A 31 -0.77 -4.54 2.29
N TYR A 32 -0.97 -4.89 1.02
CA TYR A 32 -0.81 -6.26 0.53
C TYR A 32 0.62 -6.57 0.10
N LEU A 33 1.36 -5.54 -0.35
CA LEU A 33 2.71 -5.66 -0.92
C LEU A 33 2.80 -6.85 -1.88
N PRO A 34 2.01 -6.82 -2.97
CA PRO A 34 1.94 -7.95 -3.88
C PRO A 34 3.31 -8.15 -4.54
N ASP A 35 3.69 -9.41 -4.69
CA ASP A 35 4.83 -9.76 -5.51
C ASP A 35 4.49 -9.45 -6.98
N LEU A 36 5.27 -8.57 -7.58
CA LEU A 36 5.13 -8.14 -8.97
C LEU A 36 6.04 -8.93 -9.91
N SER A 37 6.80 -9.89 -9.39
CA SER A 37 7.63 -10.77 -10.21
C SER A 37 6.74 -11.68 -11.07
N ILE A 38 6.99 -11.68 -12.37
CA ILE A 38 6.30 -12.55 -13.32
C ILE A 38 7.25 -13.70 -13.63
N PRO A 39 6.94 -14.95 -13.24
CA PRO A 39 7.76 -16.09 -13.60
C PRO A 39 7.63 -16.37 -15.10
N GLU A 40 8.74 -16.74 -15.76
CA GLU A 40 8.73 -17.11 -17.20
C GLU A 40 7.82 -18.32 -17.48
N ILE A 41 7.74 -19.26 -16.53
CA ILE A 41 6.88 -20.42 -16.61
C ILE A 41 5.66 -20.17 -15.70
N PRO A 42 4.43 -20.18 -16.24
CA PRO A 42 3.24 -19.99 -15.42
C PRO A 42 3.11 -21.15 -14.41
N PRO A 43 2.75 -20.84 -13.15
CA PRO A 43 2.55 -21.87 -12.13
C PRO A 43 1.36 -22.75 -12.51
N LYS A 44 1.38 -24.02 -12.08
CA LYS A 44 0.26 -24.92 -12.35
C LYS A 44 -0.98 -24.44 -11.58
N PRO A 45 -2.19 -24.74 -12.07
CA PRO A 45 -3.42 -24.44 -11.35
C PRO A 45 -3.37 -25.00 -9.92
N GLY A 46 -3.46 -24.11 -8.91
CA GLY A 46 -3.39 -24.47 -7.50
C GLY A 46 -2.02 -24.30 -6.81
N GLU A 47 -0.95 -24.04 -7.55
CA GLU A 47 0.40 -23.76 -7.01
C GLU A 47 0.68 -22.25 -6.83
N LEU A 48 -0.34 -21.40 -7.00
CA LEU A 48 -0.22 -19.96 -6.83
C LEU A 48 -0.07 -19.60 -5.35
N HIS A 49 1.16 -19.29 -4.94
CA HIS A 49 1.45 -18.77 -3.61
C HIS A 49 1.07 -17.29 -3.52
N THR A 50 -0.09 -17.00 -2.90
CA THR A 50 -0.57 -15.63 -2.64
C THR A 50 -0.40 -15.29 -1.17
N GLU A 51 0.84 -15.09 -0.74
CA GLU A 51 1.12 -14.71 0.64
C GLU A 51 0.91 -13.21 0.89
N LEU A 52 0.42 -12.85 2.09
CA LEU A 52 0.31 -11.46 2.56
C LEU A 52 1.68 -10.93 2.99
N GLN A 53 2.59 -10.73 2.04
CA GLN A 53 3.96 -10.28 2.30
C GLN A 53 3.99 -8.98 3.12
N GLY A 54 3.11 -8.03 2.82
CA GLY A 54 3.00 -6.77 3.56
C GLY A 54 2.60 -6.91 5.04
N TYR A 55 1.92 -8.00 5.41
CA TYR A 55 1.60 -8.30 6.82
C TYR A 55 2.81 -8.89 7.55
N LYS A 56 3.54 -9.81 6.89
CA LYS A 56 4.75 -10.43 7.46
C LYS A 56 5.82 -9.38 7.78
N LEU A 57 6.12 -8.51 6.82
CA LEU A 57 7.10 -7.43 6.98
C LEU A 57 6.74 -6.48 8.14
N ARG A 58 5.47 -6.13 8.32
CA ARG A 58 5.02 -5.30 9.44
C ARG A 58 5.21 -5.98 10.80
N LYS A 59 4.92 -7.28 10.87
CA LYS A 59 5.13 -8.06 12.09
C LYS A 59 6.62 -8.11 12.45
N GLU A 60 7.48 -8.39 11.48
CA GLU A 60 8.94 -8.42 11.66
C GLU A 60 9.49 -7.05 12.08
N ALA A 61 9.08 -5.97 11.41
CA ALA A 61 9.49 -4.62 11.78
C ALA A 61 9.04 -4.24 13.21
N SER A 62 7.83 -4.63 13.61
CA SER A 62 7.34 -4.39 14.97
C SER A 62 8.15 -5.14 16.03
N ALA A 63 8.58 -6.38 15.73
CA ALA A 63 9.42 -7.17 16.62
C ALA A 63 10.83 -6.57 16.75
N ALA A 64 11.43 -6.16 15.63
CA ALA A 64 12.73 -5.50 15.63
C ALA A 64 12.72 -4.17 16.41
N LEU A 65 11.67 -3.36 16.25
CA LEU A 65 11.51 -2.13 17.03
C LEU A 65 11.36 -2.38 18.54
N GLN A 66 10.72 -3.48 18.94
CA GLN A 66 10.63 -3.85 20.35
C GLN A 66 11.98 -4.28 20.90
N GLN A 67 12.80 -4.99 20.12
CA GLN A 67 14.16 -5.38 20.50
C GLN A 67 15.07 -4.16 20.69
N LEU A 68 15.05 -3.21 19.76
CA LEU A 68 15.82 -1.96 19.87
C LEU A 68 15.42 -1.15 21.12
N LYS A 69 14.12 -1.04 21.40
CA LYS A 69 13.62 -0.37 22.62
C LYS A 69 13.96 -1.13 23.91
N ALA A 70 14.17 -2.43 23.84
CA ALA A 70 14.60 -3.22 24.98
C ALA A 70 16.10 -3.02 25.24
N GLU A 71 16.90 -2.97 24.17
CA GLU A 71 18.34 -2.68 24.22
C GLU A 71 18.61 -1.27 24.77
N GLU A 72 17.91 -0.25 24.26
CA GLU A 72 18.02 1.15 24.75
C GLU A 72 17.62 1.33 26.22
N LYS A 73 16.77 0.45 26.76
CA LYS A 73 16.35 0.50 28.18
C LYS A 73 17.29 -0.23 29.13
N MET A 74 18.23 -1.02 28.60
CA MET A 74 19.21 -1.76 29.40
C MET A 74 20.54 -1.02 29.57
N ASP A 75 20.74 0.05 28.80
CA ASP A 75 21.82 1.04 28.96
C ASP A 75 21.41 2.19 29.91
#